data_AF-A0A2N4UT76-F1
#
_entry.id   AF-A0A2N4UT76-F1
#
_cell.length_a   1.000
_cell.length_b   1.000
_cell.length_c   1.000
_cell.angle_alpha   90.00
_cell.angle_beta   90.00
_cell.angle_gamma   90.00
#
_symmetry.space_group_name_H-M   'P 1'
#
loop_
_entity.id
_entity.type
_entity.pdbx_description
1 polymer ?
#
loop_
_entity_poly.entity_id
_entity_poly.type
_entity_poly.pdbx_seq_one_letter_code
_entity_poly.pdbx_strand_id
1 'polypeptide(L)'
;MKKHNGFSLIELVVVIIILGILAATALPRFMNITDAAKKSAIEAMAGGFATAVISARAQWEAYGRPVDHSNNNIVNYDGTEFKLTNVDQQKNIRMGYPFALNSSKTVNVLDITANDCVDLLEELMQNPPLAIISKNTVADGKAEFYVTVENVKIKDINGINPQGIITEAKQCRYYQLASASKNSAGDVNPLAGHSFTYKPTLGRVEVDLQQKQREK
;
A
#
# COMPACT_ATOMS: atom_id res chain seq x y z
N MET A 1 61.72 16.32 25.81
CA MET A 1 60.86 16.83 24.71
C MET A 1 60.40 15.64 23.89
N LYS A 2 59.09 15.31 23.87
CA LYS A 2 58.55 14.24 23.02
C LYS A 2 58.45 14.77 21.59
N LYS A 3 59.10 14.13 20.61
CA LYS A 3 58.93 14.44 19.19
C LYS A 3 57.51 14.04 18.78
N HIS A 4 56.71 15.01 18.35
CA HIS A 4 55.50 14.72 17.58
C HIS A 4 55.95 14.31 16.17
N ASN A 5 55.83 13.02 15.85
CA ASN A 5 55.87 12.58 14.46
C ASN A 5 54.60 13.12 13.78
N GLY A 6 54.76 14.14 12.94
CA GLY A 6 53.69 14.64 12.09
C GLY A 6 53.29 13.61 11.04
N PHE A 7 52.01 13.60 10.67
CA PHE A 7 51.46 12.77 9.61
C PHE A 7 52.07 13.15 8.26
N SER A 8 52.44 12.17 7.42
CA SER A 8 53.03 12.47 6.12
C SER A 8 51.96 12.85 5.09
N LEU A 9 52.26 13.82 4.21
CA LEU A 9 51.37 14.18 3.10
C LEU A 9 51.05 12.98 2.21
N ILE A 10 52.01 12.07 2.00
CA ILE A 10 51.78 10.87 1.18
C ILE A 10 50.82 9.89 1.85
N GLU A 11 50.87 9.75 3.19
CA GLU A 11 49.94 8.86 3.91
C GLU A 11 48.51 9.37 3.76
N LEU A 12 48.31 10.68 3.83
CA LEU A 12 46.99 11.28 3.64
C LEU A 12 46.47 11.04 2.22
N VAL A 13 47.33 11.20 1.22
CA VAL A 13 46.98 11.00 -0.20
C VAL A 13 46.63 9.55 -0.50
N VAL A 14 47.40 8.59 0.03
CA VAL A 14 47.10 7.16 -0.17
C VAL A 14 45.77 6.77 0.48
N VAL A 15 45.46 7.31 1.67
CA VAL A 15 44.19 7.04 2.36
C VAL A 15 42.99 7.53 1.57
N ILE A 16 43.02 8.77 1.04
CA ILE A 16 41.89 9.30 0.24
C ILE A 16 41.71 8.52 -1.07
N ILE A 17 42.79 8.03 -1.69
CA ILE A 17 42.72 7.21 -2.90
C ILE A 17 42.04 5.86 -2.60
N ILE A 18 42.46 5.20 -1.52
CA ILE A 18 41.87 3.92 -1.11
C ILE A 18 40.38 4.11 -0.81
N LEU A 19 40.01 5.14 -0.04
CA LEU A 19 38.61 5.47 0.25
C LEU A 19 37.82 5.80 -1.03
N GLY A 20 38.43 6.47 -2.00
CA GLY A 20 37.83 6.76 -3.30
C GLY A 20 37.46 5.51 -4.10
N ILE A 21 38.38 4.54 -4.18
CA ILE A 21 38.15 3.27 -4.90
C ILE A 21 37.08 2.43 -4.21
N LEU A 22 37.11 2.36 -2.87
CA LEU A 22 36.09 1.66 -2.08
C LEU A 22 34.70 2.29 -2.27
N ALA A 23 34.61 3.62 -2.26
CA ALA A 23 33.35 4.31 -2.49
C ALA A 23 32.79 4.08 -3.90
N ALA A 24 33.64 4.16 -4.93
CA ALA A 24 33.23 3.99 -6.33
C ALA A 24 32.66 2.59 -6.62
N THR A 25 33.19 1.55 -5.98
CA THR A 25 32.72 0.17 -6.16
C THR A 25 31.53 -0.19 -5.26
N ALA A 26 31.42 0.40 -4.07
CA ALA A 26 30.33 0.11 -3.13
C ALA A 26 29.01 0.81 -3.47
N LEU A 27 29.05 2.05 -3.98
CA LEU A 27 27.87 2.89 -4.23
C LEU A 27 26.82 2.23 -5.14
N PRO A 28 27.17 1.64 -6.30
CA PRO A 28 26.17 1.03 -7.19
C PRO A 28 25.47 -0.18 -6.54
N ARG A 29 26.20 -0.96 -5.74
CA ARG A 29 25.66 -2.12 -5.03
C ARG A 29 24.68 -1.69 -3.94
N PHE A 30 25.01 -0.64 -3.19
CA PHE A 30 24.16 -0.11 -2.12
C PHE A 30 22.81 0.40 -2.63
N MET A 31 22.80 1.12 -3.77
CA MET A 31 21.56 1.59 -4.40
C MET A 31 20.63 0.44 -4.82
N ASN A 32 21.20 -0.62 -5.43
CA ASN A 32 20.42 -1.80 -5.82
C ASN A 32 19.80 -2.53 -4.64
N ILE A 33 20.54 -2.67 -3.53
CA ILE A 33 20.03 -3.30 -2.30
C ILE A 33 18.89 -2.48 -1.70
N THR A 34 19.02 -1.15 -1.71
CA THR A 34 17.99 -0.26 -1.18
C THR A 34 16.68 -0.36 -1.98
N ASP A 35 16.77 -0.36 -3.32
CA ASP A 35 15.58 -0.51 -4.17
C ASP A 35 14.96 -1.92 -4.03
N ALA A 36 15.78 -2.98 -3.92
CA ALA A 36 15.30 -4.33 -3.65
C ALA A 36 14.62 -4.46 -2.27
N ALA A 37 15.12 -3.77 -1.25
CA ALA A 37 14.53 -3.72 0.08
C ALA A 37 13.16 -3.05 0.06
N LYS A 38 13.01 -1.93 -0.66
CA LYS A 38 11.70 -1.25 -0.84
C LYS A 38 10.68 -2.15 -1.51
N LYS A 39 11.07 -2.84 -2.59
CA LYS A 39 10.25 -3.83 -3.29
C LYS A 39 9.80 -4.96 -2.34
N SER A 40 10.75 -5.55 -1.61
CA SER A 40 10.45 -6.65 -0.69
C SER A 40 9.52 -6.21 0.45
N ALA A 41 9.70 -4.97 0.95
CA ALA A 41 8.85 -4.41 1.98
C ALA A 41 7.40 -4.23 1.50
N ILE A 42 7.18 -3.73 0.28
CA ILE A 42 5.82 -3.55 -0.24
C ILE A 42 5.12 -4.90 -0.49
N GLU A 43 5.87 -5.91 -0.95
CA GLU A 43 5.36 -7.28 -1.14
C GLU A 43 4.98 -7.93 0.20
N ALA A 44 5.80 -7.75 1.23
CA ALA A 44 5.51 -8.23 2.58
C ALA A 44 4.27 -7.54 3.17
N MET A 45 4.16 -6.23 3.01
CA MET A 45 2.99 -5.45 3.45
C MET A 45 1.71 -5.91 2.76
N ALA A 46 1.73 -6.06 1.44
CA ALA A 46 0.60 -6.56 0.67
C ALA A 46 0.21 -7.99 1.08
N GLY A 47 1.18 -8.88 1.32
CA GLY A 47 0.95 -10.24 1.79
C GLY A 47 0.34 -10.31 3.20
N GLY A 48 0.82 -9.47 4.12
CA GLY A 48 0.26 -9.33 5.46
C GLY A 48 -1.17 -8.81 5.42
N PHE A 49 -1.42 -7.76 4.64
CA PHE A 49 -2.76 -7.20 4.46
C PHE A 49 -3.72 -8.21 3.82
N ALA A 50 -3.29 -8.95 2.79
CA ALA A 50 -4.09 -10.01 2.18
C ALA A 50 -4.47 -11.11 3.18
N THR A 51 -3.53 -11.48 4.06
CA THR A 51 -3.77 -12.46 5.11
C THR A 51 -4.78 -11.96 6.13
N ALA A 52 -4.69 -10.70 6.54
CA ALA A 52 -5.65 -10.08 7.45
C ALA A 52 -7.07 -10.04 6.86
N VAL A 53 -7.20 -9.60 5.60
CA VAL A 53 -8.47 -9.61 4.85
C VAL A 53 -9.09 -11.01 4.80
N ILE A 54 -8.30 -12.03 4.48
CA ILE A 54 -8.79 -13.42 4.40
C ILE A 54 -9.13 -13.95 5.79
N SER A 55 -8.41 -13.55 6.84
CA SER A 55 -8.69 -13.95 8.22
C SER A 55 -10.02 -13.38 8.72
N ALA A 56 -10.29 -12.10 8.46
CA ALA A 56 -11.59 -11.49 8.73
C ALA A 56 -12.72 -12.19 7.99
N ARG A 57 -12.51 -12.52 6.70
CA ARG A 57 -13.47 -13.31 5.92
C ARG A 57 -13.68 -14.72 6.50
N ALA A 58 -12.61 -15.40 6.88
CA ALA A 58 -12.69 -16.76 7.42
C ALA A 58 -13.47 -16.80 8.74
N GLN A 59 -13.25 -15.81 9.60
CA GLN A 59 -14.02 -15.66 10.85
C GLN A 59 -15.51 -15.43 10.57
N TRP A 60 -15.84 -14.59 9.59
CA TRP A 60 -17.24 -14.37 9.19
C TRP A 60 -17.92 -15.66 8.71
N GLU A 61 -17.24 -16.45 7.89
CA GLU A 61 -17.75 -17.76 7.44
C GLU A 61 -17.91 -18.73 8.63
N ALA A 62 -16.94 -18.75 9.56
CA ALA A 62 -16.96 -19.60 10.75
C ALA A 62 -18.12 -19.26 11.70
N TYR A 63 -18.51 -18.00 11.78
CA TYR A 63 -19.65 -17.54 12.60
C TYR A 63 -21.01 -17.69 11.89
N GLY A 64 -21.05 -18.39 10.76
CA GLY A 64 -22.29 -18.64 10.03
C GLY A 64 -22.80 -17.41 9.27
N ARG A 65 -21.88 -16.53 8.83
CA ARG A 65 -22.16 -15.34 8.03
C ARG A 65 -23.12 -14.36 8.73
N PRO A 66 -22.73 -13.80 9.90
CA PRO A 66 -23.56 -12.83 10.60
C PRO A 66 -23.84 -11.59 9.74
N VAL A 67 -25.02 -11.02 9.98
CA VAL A 67 -25.52 -9.79 9.35
C VAL A 67 -26.00 -8.82 10.43
N ASP A 68 -26.01 -7.52 10.11
CA ASP A 68 -26.62 -6.49 10.95
C ASP A 68 -28.15 -6.50 10.83
N HIS A 69 -28.83 -5.60 11.57
CA HIS A 69 -30.29 -5.43 11.52
C HIS A 69 -30.82 -4.97 10.15
N SER A 70 -29.93 -4.48 9.28
CA SER A 70 -30.22 -4.05 7.90
C SER A 70 -29.83 -5.12 6.87
N ASN A 71 -29.53 -6.34 7.33
CA ASN A 71 -29.14 -7.48 6.49
C ASN A 71 -27.85 -7.24 5.69
N ASN A 72 -26.93 -6.44 6.22
CA ASN A 72 -25.58 -6.27 5.68
C ASN A 72 -24.62 -7.24 6.37
N ASN A 73 -23.74 -7.88 5.59
CA ASN A 73 -22.69 -8.74 6.15
C ASN A 73 -21.75 -7.94 7.06
N ILE A 74 -21.54 -8.41 8.28
CA ILE A 74 -20.65 -7.80 9.26
C ILE A 74 -19.75 -8.84 9.91
N VAL A 75 -18.58 -8.44 10.39
CA VAL A 75 -17.74 -9.29 11.24
C VAL A 75 -17.03 -8.44 12.28
N ASN A 76 -17.05 -8.89 13.53
CA ASN A 76 -16.18 -8.35 14.58
C ASN A 76 -14.84 -9.08 14.52
N TYR A 77 -13.83 -8.43 13.95
CA TYR A 77 -12.47 -8.94 13.84
C TYR A 77 -11.59 -8.16 14.82
N ASP A 78 -11.02 -8.87 15.80
CA ASP A 78 -10.13 -8.31 16.83
C ASP A 78 -10.71 -7.12 17.64
N GLY A 79 -12.03 -7.14 17.88
CA GLY A 79 -12.73 -6.08 18.62
C GLY A 79 -13.26 -4.94 17.75
N THR A 80 -12.87 -4.90 16.47
CA THR A 80 -13.34 -3.93 15.50
C THR A 80 -14.37 -4.55 14.55
N GLU A 81 -15.51 -3.88 14.38
CA GLU A 81 -16.57 -4.37 13.50
C GLU A 81 -16.44 -3.83 12.09
N PHE A 82 -16.36 -4.72 11.11
CA PHE A 82 -16.22 -4.43 9.70
C PHE A 82 -17.50 -4.75 8.93
N LYS A 83 -17.81 -3.90 7.96
CA LYS A 83 -18.77 -4.19 6.89
C LYS A 83 -18.07 -5.03 5.82
N LEU A 84 -18.72 -6.12 5.43
CA LEU A 84 -18.25 -7.04 4.41
C LEU A 84 -19.09 -6.92 3.14
N THR A 85 -18.46 -7.21 2.00
CA THR A 85 -19.14 -7.20 0.71
C THR A 85 -20.34 -8.16 0.68
N ASN A 86 -21.41 -7.72 0.04
CA ASN A 86 -22.55 -8.56 -0.32
C ASN A 86 -22.35 -9.12 -1.74
N VAL A 87 -22.94 -10.28 -2.03
CA VAL A 87 -22.89 -10.85 -3.38
C VAL A 87 -23.72 -9.99 -4.33
N ASP A 88 -23.15 -9.65 -5.48
CA ASP A 88 -23.88 -9.07 -6.61
C ASP A 88 -23.45 -9.82 -7.87
N GLN A 89 -24.31 -10.73 -8.33
CA GLN A 89 -24.10 -11.58 -9.50
C GLN A 89 -24.26 -10.83 -10.84
N GLN A 90 -24.68 -9.57 -10.84
CA GLN A 90 -24.64 -8.74 -12.05
C GLN A 90 -23.32 -7.98 -12.12
N LYS A 91 -22.80 -7.55 -10.96
CA LYS A 91 -21.57 -6.76 -10.85
C LYS A 91 -20.31 -7.57 -10.53
N ASN A 92 -20.36 -8.90 -10.59
CA ASN A 92 -19.23 -9.79 -10.27
C ASN A 92 -18.60 -9.50 -8.89
N ILE A 93 -19.42 -9.16 -7.89
CA ILE A 93 -18.95 -8.88 -6.53
C ILE A 93 -19.01 -10.17 -5.71
N ARG A 94 -17.86 -10.53 -5.12
CA ARG A 94 -17.75 -11.64 -4.18
C ARG A 94 -18.11 -11.17 -2.79
N MET A 95 -18.86 -11.99 -2.06
CA MET A 95 -19.24 -11.70 -0.67
C MET A 95 -18.11 -11.97 0.33
N GLY A 96 -18.22 -11.33 1.50
CA GLY A 96 -17.44 -11.65 2.70
C GLY A 96 -16.11 -10.93 2.82
N TYR A 97 -15.84 -9.89 2.01
CA TYR A 97 -14.59 -9.14 2.07
C TYR A 97 -14.76 -7.78 2.73
N PRO A 98 -13.93 -7.40 3.71
CA PRO A 98 -14.06 -6.13 4.41
C PRO A 98 -13.85 -4.95 3.47
N PHE A 99 -14.72 -3.94 3.55
CA PHE A 99 -14.59 -2.74 2.71
C PHE A 99 -14.71 -1.42 3.48
N ALA A 100 -15.21 -1.45 4.71
CA ALA A 100 -15.27 -0.29 5.60
C ALA A 100 -15.49 -0.77 7.05
N LEU A 101 -15.26 0.10 8.03
CA LEU A 101 -15.72 -0.11 9.40
C LEU A 101 -17.24 0.02 9.49
N ASN A 102 -17.85 -0.62 10.49
CA ASN A 102 -19.29 -0.47 10.71
C ASN A 102 -19.67 0.96 11.13
N SER A 103 -18.76 1.67 11.81
CA SER A 103 -18.87 3.08 12.16
C SER A 103 -18.81 4.04 10.95
N SER A 104 -18.31 3.58 9.80
CA SER A 104 -18.24 4.39 8.59
C SER A 104 -19.63 4.68 8.02
N LYS A 105 -19.77 5.86 7.39
CA LYS A 105 -20.97 6.24 6.62
C LYS A 105 -21.08 5.49 5.29
N THR A 106 -20.02 4.81 4.86
CA THR A 106 -20.01 4.01 3.62
C THR A 106 -20.92 2.80 3.80
N VAL A 107 -21.93 2.68 2.94
CA VAL A 107 -22.91 1.58 2.94
C VAL A 107 -22.60 0.57 1.84
N ASN A 108 -22.13 1.06 0.68
CA ASN A 108 -21.88 0.23 -0.49
C ASN A 108 -20.38 0.14 -0.78
N VAL A 109 -19.91 -1.06 -1.13
CA VAL A 109 -18.53 -1.31 -1.59
C VAL A 109 -18.17 -0.50 -2.85
N LEU A 110 -19.13 0.06 -3.57
CA LEU A 110 -18.86 0.94 -4.71
C LEU A 110 -18.51 2.38 -4.27
N ASP A 111 -18.80 2.75 -3.03
CA ASP A 111 -18.70 4.12 -2.51
C ASP A 111 -17.53 4.33 -1.53
N ILE A 112 -16.63 3.35 -1.43
CA ILE A 112 -15.44 3.39 -0.55
C ILE A 112 -14.68 4.70 -0.67
N THR A 113 -14.27 5.24 0.47
CA THR A 113 -13.52 6.48 0.58
C THR A 113 -12.06 6.22 0.94
N ALA A 114 -11.20 7.23 0.78
CA ALA A 114 -9.80 7.10 1.17
C ALA A 114 -9.63 6.92 2.68
N ASN A 115 -10.56 7.47 3.48
CA ASN A 115 -10.60 7.24 4.93
C ASN A 115 -10.93 5.78 5.24
N ASP A 116 -11.93 5.19 4.57
CA ASP A 116 -12.24 3.76 4.76
C ASP A 116 -11.01 2.88 4.45
N CYS A 117 -10.23 3.24 3.43
CA CYS A 117 -9.00 2.52 3.10
C CYS A 117 -7.93 2.65 4.19
N VAL A 118 -7.77 3.84 4.79
CA VAL A 118 -6.87 4.02 5.94
C VAL A 118 -7.36 3.20 7.12
N ASP A 119 -8.65 3.28 7.45
CA ASP A 119 -9.25 2.51 8.54
C ASP A 119 -9.06 1.01 8.34
N LEU A 120 -9.23 0.49 7.11
CA LEU A 120 -8.97 -0.91 6.79
C LEU A 120 -7.51 -1.28 7.04
N LEU A 121 -6.56 -0.42 6.69
CA LEU A 121 -5.14 -0.67 6.92
C LEU A 121 -4.81 -0.66 8.41
N GLU A 122 -5.35 0.30 9.15
CA GLU A 122 -5.12 0.49 10.58
C GLU A 122 -5.74 -0.62 11.43
N GLU A 123 -6.96 -1.03 11.10
CA GLU A 123 -7.75 -1.93 11.95
C GLU A 123 -7.63 -3.41 11.55
N LEU A 124 -7.31 -3.74 10.29
CA LEU A 124 -7.08 -5.14 9.91
C LEU A 124 -5.67 -5.61 10.28
N MET A 125 -4.68 -4.71 10.33
CA MET A 125 -3.29 -5.06 10.62
C MET A 125 -2.99 -4.94 12.12
N GLN A 126 -2.24 -5.91 12.67
CA GLN A 126 -1.85 -5.89 14.09
C GLN A 126 -0.85 -4.78 14.45
N ASN A 127 -0.03 -4.35 13.49
CA ASN A 127 0.91 -3.25 13.66
C ASN A 127 0.91 -2.43 12.37
N PRO A 128 -0.13 -1.60 12.19
CA PRO A 128 -0.32 -0.89 10.94
C PRO A 128 0.77 0.18 10.78
N PRO A 129 1.33 0.34 9.58
CA PRO A 129 2.20 1.46 9.29
C PRO A 129 1.37 2.75 9.21
N LEU A 130 1.99 3.88 9.52
CA LEU A 130 1.29 5.16 9.45
C LEU A 130 0.94 5.50 8.00
N ALA A 131 -0.35 5.74 7.76
CA ALA A 131 -0.90 6.04 6.46
C ALA A 131 -1.62 7.39 6.44
N ILE A 132 -1.54 8.11 5.32
CA ILE A 132 -2.14 9.44 5.16
C ILE A 132 -2.85 9.58 3.82
N ILE A 133 -3.87 10.43 3.77
CA ILE A 133 -4.63 10.72 2.53
C ILE A 133 -4.33 12.11 1.96
N SER A 134 -3.67 12.97 2.73
CA SER A 134 -3.34 14.34 2.32
C SER A 134 -1.92 14.43 1.79
N LYS A 135 -1.75 15.06 0.63
CA LYS A 135 -0.43 15.32 0.06
C LYS A 135 0.38 16.32 0.90
N ASN A 136 -0.29 17.24 1.59
CA ASN A 136 0.38 18.28 2.38
C ASN A 136 1.11 17.69 3.60
N THR A 137 0.58 16.62 4.19
CA THR A 137 1.19 15.92 5.34
C THR A 137 2.32 14.97 4.94
N VAL A 138 2.54 14.72 3.64
CA VAL A 138 3.67 13.89 3.16
C VAL A 138 5.01 14.56 3.51
N ALA A 139 5.04 15.89 3.59
CA ALA A 139 6.24 16.67 3.90
C ALA A 139 6.77 16.44 5.33
N ASP A 140 5.92 15.95 6.27
CA ASP A 140 6.30 15.73 7.66
C ASP A 140 7.23 14.50 7.83
N GLY A 141 7.37 13.66 6.79
CA GLY A 141 8.32 12.54 6.75
C GLY A 141 8.02 11.38 7.70
N LYS A 142 6.91 11.43 8.44
CA LYS A 142 6.52 10.40 9.42
C LYS A 142 5.67 9.27 8.83
N ALA A 143 4.91 9.55 7.76
CA ALA A 143 4.04 8.56 7.15
C ALA A 143 4.84 7.61 6.25
N GLU A 144 4.45 6.34 6.25
CA GLU A 144 5.02 5.32 5.37
C GLU A 144 4.20 5.14 4.09
N PHE A 145 2.88 5.33 4.21
CA PHE A 145 1.93 5.14 3.11
C PHE A 145 1.12 6.39 2.80
N TYR A 146 0.91 6.62 1.50
CA TYR A 146 -0.09 7.55 0.99
C TYR A 146 -1.24 6.78 0.35
N VAL A 147 -2.46 7.08 0.77
CA VAL A 147 -3.65 6.27 0.45
C VAL A 147 -4.60 7.06 -0.45
N THR A 148 -5.07 6.39 -1.49
CA THR A 148 -6.08 6.94 -2.40
C THR A 148 -7.10 5.88 -2.77
N VAL A 149 -8.20 6.34 -3.36
CA VAL A 149 -9.17 5.46 -4.01
C VAL A 149 -9.08 5.64 -5.52
N GLU A 150 -9.12 4.53 -6.24
CA GLU A 150 -9.19 4.53 -7.70
C GLU A 150 -10.55 4.02 -8.17
N ASN A 151 -11.10 4.69 -9.18
CA ASN A 151 -12.28 4.21 -9.88
C ASN A 151 -11.89 3.12 -10.88
N VAL A 152 -12.54 1.98 -10.79
CA VAL A 152 -12.36 0.82 -11.65
C VAL A 152 -13.65 0.47 -12.35
N LYS A 153 -13.51 0.21 -13.64
CA LYS A 153 -14.59 -0.20 -14.52
C LYS A 153 -14.85 -1.70 -14.37
N ILE A 154 -15.98 -2.09 -13.79
CA ILE A 154 -16.39 -3.51 -13.72
C ILE A 154 -17.37 -3.83 -14.85
N LYS A 155 -17.10 -4.91 -15.58
CA LYS A 155 -18.00 -5.45 -16.61
C LYS A 155 -19.12 -6.26 -15.95
N ASP A 156 -20.36 -5.99 -16.33
CA ASP A 156 -21.48 -6.86 -16.00
C ASP A 156 -21.27 -8.24 -16.65
N ILE A 157 -21.52 -9.30 -15.87
CA ILE A 157 -21.30 -10.70 -16.27
C ILE A 157 -22.31 -11.18 -17.31
N ASN A 158 -23.46 -10.53 -17.44
CA ASN A 158 -24.54 -11.04 -18.28
C ASN A 158 -24.55 -10.51 -19.72
N GLY A 159 -23.70 -9.55 -20.07
CA GLY A 159 -23.66 -8.99 -21.44
C GLY A 159 -25.00 -8.42 -21.93
N ILE A 160 -25.99 -8.24 -21.05
CA ILE A 160 -27.36 -7.81 -21.38
C ILE A 160 -27.38 -6.40 -21.98
N ASN A 161 -26.32 -5.61 -21.73
CA ASN A 161 -26.10 -4.33 -22.37
C ASN A 161 -25.02 -4.48 -23.46
N PRO A 162 -25.39 -4.52 -24.76
CA PRO A 162 -24.41 -4.48 -25.86
C PRO A 162 -23.58 -3.18 -25.88
N GLN A 163 -23.98 -2.15 -25.12
CA GLN A 163 -23.22 -0.93 -24.86
C GLN A 163 -22.34 -0.95 -23.60
N GLY A 164 -22.25 -2.08 -22.87
CA GLY A 164 -21.32 -2.23 -21.75
C GLY A 164 -21.54 -1.23 -20.62
N ILE A 165 -22.64 -1.35 -19.86
CA ILE A 165 -22.77 -0.61 -18.60
C ILE A 165 -21.64 -1.07 -17.69
N ILE A 166 -20.65 -0.21 -17.60
CA ILE A 166 -19.50 -0.30 -16.73
C ILE A 166 -19.97 0.23 -15.39
N THR A 167 -20.11 -0.62 -14.38
CA THR A 167 -20.28 -0.08 -13.03
C THR A 167 -18.93 0.43 -12.56
N GLU A 168 -18.87 1.68 -12.13
CA GLU A 168 -17.70 2.22 -11.45
C GLU A 168 -17.66 1.65 -10.04
N ALA A 169 -16.68 0.80 -9.79
CA ALA A 169 -16.31 0.36 -8.45
C ALA A 169 -15.11 1.14 -7.97
N LYS A 170 -14.86 1.08 -6.67
CA LYS A 170 -13.72 1.73 -6.05
C LYS A 170 -12.79 0.68 -5.47
N GLN A 171 -11.49 0.93 -5.56
CA GLN A 171 -10.44 0.11 -4.96
C GLN A 171 -9.49 0.98 -4.15
N CYS A 172 -8.97 0.44 -3.06
CA CYS A 172 -8.00 1.11 -2.22
C CYS A 172 -6.60 0.94 -2.80
N ARG A 173 -5.84 2.03 -2.94
CA ARG A 173 -4.44 1.98 -3.36
C ARG A 173 -3.55 2.63 -2.30
N TYR A 174 -2.50 1.92 -1.91
CA TYR A 174 -1.55 2.28 -0.87
C TYR A 174 -0.17 2.45 -1.48
N TYR A 175 0.30 3.70 -1.58
CA TYR A 175 1.61 4.04 -2.16
C TYR A 175 2.68 4.12 -1.08
N GLN A 176 3.79 3.43 -1.27
CA GLN A 176 4.94 3.44 -0.37
C GLN A 176 5.76 4.73 -0.55
N LEU A 177 5.73 5.61 0.45
CA LEU A 177 6.40 6.91 0.42
C LEU A 177 7.93 6.81 0.31
N ALA A 178 8.53 5.76 0.86
CA ALA A 178 9.97 5.50 0.72
C ALA A 178 10.42 5.27 -0.74
N SER A 179 9.49 4.90 -1.62
CA SER A 179 9.73 4.68 -3.05
C SER A 179 9.24 5.84 -3.94
N ALA A 180 8.64 6.87 -3.36
CA ALA A 180 8.11 8.01 -4.08
C ALA A 180 9.22 8.80 -4.80
N SER A 181 8.86 9.37 -5.96
CA SER A 181 9.75 10.30 -6.67
C SER A 181 9.74 11.68 -6.01
N LYS A 182 10.83 12.43 -6.15
CA LYS A 182 10.93 13.83 -5.73
C LYS A 182 11.22 14.71 -6.93
N ASN A 183 10.56 15.88 -7.00
CA ASN A 183 10.90 16.88 -8.00
C ASN A 183 12.19 17.65 -7.61
N SER A 184 12.66 18.54 -8.50
CA SER A 184 13.86 19.36 -8.24
C SER A 184 13.72 20.34 -7.07
N ALA A 185 12.49 20.65 -6.64
CA ALA A 185 12.21 21.48 -5.47
C ALA A 185 12.19 20.66 -4.16
N GLY A 186 12.30 19.33 -4.24
CA GLY A 186 12.26 18.42 -3.10
C GLY A 186 10.86 17.92 -2.74
N ASP A 187 9.81 18.35 -3.46
CA ASP A 187 8.45 17.91 -3.23
C ASP A 187 8.28 16.44 -3.60
N VAL A 188 7.61 15.70 -2.71
CA VAL A 188 7.36 14.28 -2.88
C VAL A 188 6.14 14.07 -3.77
N ASN A 189 6.29 13.29 -4.85
CA ASN A 189 5.19 12.76 -5.63
C ASN A 189 4.87 11.32 -5.17
N PRO A 190 3.92 11.12 -4.25
CA PRO A 190 3.63 9.78 -3.70
C PRO A 190 3.09 8.81 -4.76
N LEU A 191 2.44 9.32 -5.81
CA LEU A 191 1.84 8.50 -6.87
C LEU A 191 2.87 7.81 -7.78
N ALA A 192 4.13 8.26 -7.72
CA ALA A 192 5.23 7.68 -8.48
C ALA A 192 6.01 6.59 -7.71
N GLY A 193 5.51 6.16 -6.55
CA GLY A 193 6.07 5.06 -5.77
C GLY A 193 5.48 3.69 -6.10
N HIS A 194 6.15 2.63 -5.64
CA HIS A 194 5.55 1.29 -5.53
C HIS A 194 4.26 1.37 -4.72
N SER A 195 3.30 0.51 -5.04
CA SER A 195 2.02 0.47 -4.33
C SER A 195 1.50 -0.95 -4.26
N PHE A 196 0.53 -1.16 -3.39
CA PHE A 196 -0.38 -2.29 -3.51
C PHE A 196 -1.82 -1.80 -3.55
N THR A 197 -2.66 -2.62 -4.16
CA THR A 197 -4.07 -2.32 -4.42
C THR A 197 -4.92 -3.39 -3.78
N TYR A 198 -5.88 -2.99 -2.95
CA TYR A 198 -6.90 -3.87 -2.42
C TYR A 198 -8.22 -3.69 -3.16
N LYS A 199 -8.72 -4.80 -3.71
CA LYS A 199 -9.96 -4.89 -4.49
C LYS A 199 -11.01 -5.65 -3.67
N PRO A 200 -11.81 -4.99 -2.83
CA PRO A 200 -12.78 -5.67 -1.97
C PRO A 200 -13.84 -6.43 -2.76
N THR A 201 -14.24 -5.94 -3.94
CA THR A 201 -15.21 -6.63 -4.82
C THR A 201 -14.74 -8.01 -5.27
N LEU A 202 -13.43 -8.23 -5.36
CA LEU A 202 -12.81 -9.49 -5.76
C LEU A 202 -12.12 -10.21 -4.61
N GLY A 203 -11.92 -9.51 -3.48
CA GLY A 203 -11.14 -9.97 -2.36
C GLY A 203 -9.68 -10.24 -2.70
N ARG A 204 -9.09 -9.39 -3.52
CA ARG A 204 -7.71 -9.54 -4.00
C ARG A 204 -6.84 -8.37 -3.57
N VAL A 205 -5.60 -8.69 -3.29
CA VAL A 205 -4.53 -7.70 -3.09
C VAL A 205 -3.51 -7.92 -4.20
N GLU A 206 -3.12 -6.85 -4.89
CA GLU A 206 -2.20 -6.87 -6.01
C GLU A 206 -1.06 -5.88 -5.77
N VAL A 207 0.18 -6.25 -6.09
CA VAL A 207 1.35 -5.39 -5.93
C VAL A 207 1.70 -4.77 -7.27
N ASP A 208 1.87 -3.45 -7.29
CA ASP A 208 2.22 -2.64 -8.44
C ASP A 208 3.58 -1.98 -8.22
N LEU A 209 4.60 -2.49 -8.93
CA LEU A 209 5.97 -2.01 -8.82
C LEU A 209 6.28 -1.04 -9.96
N GLN A 210 6.52 0.23 -9.62
CA GLN A 210 7.08 1.20 -10.57
C GLN A 210 8.46 0.76 -11.06
N GLN A 211 8.60 0.56 -12.37
CA GLN A 211 9.90 0.38 -13.00
C GLN A 211 10.50 1.75 -13.23
N LYS A 212 11.59 2.10 -12.53
CA LYS A 212 12.42 3.25 -12.93
C LYS A 212 12.86 3.01 -14.38
N GLN A 213 12.41 3.86 -15.30
CA GLN A 213 13.00 3.92 -16.64
C GLN A 213 14.49 4.15 -16.41
N ARG A 214 15.32 3.13 -16.71
CA ARG A 214 16.76 3.31 -16.81
C ARG A 214 16.96 4.24 -18.00
N GLU A 215 17.20 5.52 -17.74
CA GLU A 215 17.81 6.40 -18.72
C GLU A 215 19.10 5.68 -19.18
N LYS A 216 19.12 5.33 -20.47
CA LYS A 216 20.26 4.72 -21.14
C LYS A 216 21.33 5.76 -21.39
#